data_AF-A0A5D4MI54-F1
#
_entry.id   AF-A0A5D4MI54-F1
#
_cell.length_a   1.000
_cell.length_b   1.000
_cell.length_c   1.000
_cell.angle_alpha   90.00
_cell.angle_beta   90.00
_cell.angle_gamma   90.00
#
_symmetry.space_group_name_H-M   'P 1'
#
loop_
_entity.id
_entity.type
_entity.pdbx_description
1 polymer ?
#
loop_
_entity_poly.entity_id
_entity_poly.type
_entity_poly.pdbx_seq_one_letter_code
_entity_poly.pdbx_strand_id
1 'polypeptide(L)'
;MNISIGMFLMMTASHLIQVSLLMAIFSSIYLKSRRNGYFSLVFIFVLYWFQLIRGFSVSYVLGISFLIIIIAMGIVSFFVIRRKKDSRN
;
A
#
# COMPACT_ATOMS: atom_id res chain seq x y z
N MET A 1 16.56 -13.94 -12.98
CA MET A 1 16.32 -13.01 -14.10
C MET A 1 17.11 -11.74 -13.81
N ASN A 2 18.01 -11.31 -14.70
CA ASN A 2 18.71 -10.03 -14.51
C ASN A 2 17.72 -8.89 -14.81
N ILE A 3 17.30 -8.17 -13.77
CA ILE A 3 16.34 -7.06 -13.90
C ILE A 3 17.13 -5.81 -14.25
N SER A 4 16.81 -5.18 -15.38
CA SER A 4 17.44 -3.92 -15.76
C SER A 4 17.06 -2.82 -14.77
N ILE A 5 17.97 -1.88 -14.53
CA ILE A 5 17.75 -0.79 -13.58
C ILE A 5 16.47 0.02 -13.91
N GLY A 6 16.18 0.20 -15.20
CA GLY A 6 14.99 0.91 -15.67
C GLY A 6 13.69 0.14 -15.37
N MET A 7 13.70 -1.18 -15.52
CA MET A 7 12.54 -2.02 -15.21
C MET A 7 12.26 -2.03 -13.71
N PHE A 8 13.31 -2.08 -12.88
CA PHE A 8 13.18 -1.93 -11.43
C PHE A 8 12.54 -0.60 -11.03
N LEU A 9 13.01 0.51 -11.60
CA LEU A 9 12.48 1.85 -11.33
C LEU A 9 11.01 1.98 -11.76
N MET A 10 10.65 1.50 -12.95
CA MET A 10 9.26 1.53 -13.44
C MET A 10 8.31 0.69 -12.57
N MET A 11 8.74 -0.51 -12.17
CA MET A 11 7.94 -1.38 -11.29
C MET A 11 7.75 -0.75 -9.91
N THR A 12 8.81 -0.16 -9.37
CA THR A 12 8.76 0.49 -8.05
C THR A 12 7.87 1.74 -8.09
N ALA A 13 8.02 2.60 -9.11
CA ALA A 13 7.20 3.80 -9.27
C ALA A 13 5.72 3.49 -9.49
N SER A 14 5.41 2.52 -10.35
CA SER A 14 4.02 2.09 -10.58
C SER A 14 3.40 1.50 -9.32
N HIS A 15 4.14 0.70 -8.56
CA HIS A 15 3.67 0.17 -7.28
C HIS A 15 3.42 1.30 -6.27
N LEU A 16 4.32 2.29 -6.19
CA LEU A 16 4.15 3.45 -5.31
C LEU A 16 2.85 4.21 -5.61
N ILE A 17 2.55 4.45 -6.89
CA ILE A 17 1.32 5.14 -7.33
C ILE A 17 0.08 4.32 -6.93
N GLN A 18 0.10 3.00 -7.20
CA GLN A 18 -1.00 2.11 -6.85
C GLN A 18 -1.26 2.11 -5.34
N VAL A 19 -0.20 2.01 -4.52
CA VAL A 19 -0.32 1.99 -3.05
C VAL A 19 -0.81 3.29 -2.48
N SER A 20 -0.32 4.41 -3.03
CA SER A 20 -0.80 5.75 -2.65
C SER A 20 -2.30 5.88 -2.88
N LEU A 21 -2.78 5.46 -4.06
CA LEU A 21 -4.19 5.58 -4.43
C LEU A 21 -5.08 4.68 -3.58
N LEU A 22 -4.68 3.42 -3.39
CA LEU A 22 -5.41 2.47 -2.54
C LEU A 22 -5.53 2.97 -1.10
N MET A 23 -4.45 3.53 -0.54
CA MET A 23 -4.47 4.07 0.81
C MET A 23 -5.32 5.33 0.94
N ALA A 24 -5.34 6.20 -0.07
CA ALA A 24 -6.24 7.35 -0.10
C ALA A 24 -7.71 6.91 -0.09
N ILE A 25 -8.05 5.90 -0.89
CA ILE A 25 -9.40 5.31 -0.93
C ILE A 25 -9.76 4.70 0.42
N PHE A 26 -8.88 3.87 0.98
CA PHE A 26 -9.06 3.27 2.31
C PHE A 26 -9.31 4.32 3.39
N SER A 27 -8.46 5.36 3.44
CA SER A 27 -8.59 6.44 4.41
C SER A 27 -9.95 7.14 4.31
N SER A 28 -10.41 7.41 3.08
CA SER A 28 -11.73 8.01 2.81
C SER A 28 -12.88 7.11 3.30
N ILE A 29 -12.84 5.82 2.96
CA ILE A 29 -13.87 4.84 3.37
C ILE A 29 -13.89 4.67 4.90
N TYR A 30 -12.72 4.53 5.52
CA TYR A 30 -12.58 4.34 6.96
C TYR A 30 -13.10 5.54 7.75
N LEU A 31 -12.85 6.77 7.26
CA LEU A 31 -13.37 7.99 7.87
C LEU A 31 -14.89 8.11 7.76
N LYS A 32 -15.49 7.60 6.67
CA LYS A 32 -16.95 7.60 6.48
C LYS A 32 -17.64 6.53 7.34
N SER A 33 -17.09 5.32 7.41
CA SER A 33 -17.63 4.22 8.20
C SER A 33 -16.51 3.26 8.64
N ARG A 34 -16.33 3.12 9.96
CA ARG A 34 -15.31 2.22 10.52
C ARG A 34 -15.53 0.77 10.08
N ARG A 35 -16.78 0.30 10.05
CA ARG A 35 -17.13 -1.08 9.66
C ARG A 35 -16.71 -1.37 8.21
N ASN A 36 -17.03 -0.46 7.30
CA ASN A 36 -16.65 -0.61 5.88
C ASN A 36 -15.14 -0.42 5.66
N GLY A 37 -14.50 0.40 6.50
CA GLY A 37 -13.05 0.54 6.54
C GLY A 37 -12.35 -0.80 6.79
N TYR A 38 -12.80 -1.59 7.77
CA TYR A 38 -12.22 -2.92 8.03
C TYR A 38 -12.36 -3.88 6.84
N PHE A 39 -13.53 -3.91 6.19
CA PHE A 39 -13.72 -4.71 4.97
C PHE A 39 -12.76 -4.27 3.84
N SER A 40 -12.62 -2.96 3.64
CA SER A 40 -11.67 -2.42 2.67
C SER A 40 -10.23 -2.81 3.01
N LEU A 41 -9.84 -2.77 4.28
CA LEU A 41 -8.50 -3.15 4.73
C LEU A 41 -8.20 -4.62 4.44
N VAL A 42 -9.14 -5.52 4.73
CA VAL A 42 -8.99 -6.96 4.43
C VAL A 42 -8.83 -7.19 2.93
N PHE A 43 -9.66 -6.54 2.11
CA PHE A 43 -9.58 -6.64 0.65
C PHE A 43 -8.23 -6.15 0.11
N ILE A 44 -7.77 -5.00 0.60
CA ILE A 44 -6.48 -4.41 0.28
C ILE A 44 -5.33 -5.34 0.70
N PHE A 45 -5.40 -5.93 1.89
CA PHE A 45 -4.39 -6.84 2.40
C PHE A 45 -4.25 -8.08 1.51
N VAL A 46 -5.37 -8.66 1.05
CA VAL A 46 -5.35 -9.81 0.12
C VAL A 46 -4.70 -9.43 -1.21
N LEU A 47 -5.07 -8.28 -1.79
CA LEU A 47 -4.46 -7.81 -3.03
C LEU A 47 -2.94 -7.61 -2.90
N TYR A 48 -2.50 -6.99 -1.81
CA TYR A 48 -1.07 -6.81 -1.56
C TYR A 48 -0.34 -8.11 -1.32
N TRP A 49 -0.97 -9.07 -0.65
CA TRP A 49 -0.39 -10.39 -0.43
C TRP A 49 -0.04 -11.08 -1.75
N PHE A 50 -0.98 -11.08 -2.70
CA PHE A 50 -0.74 -11.60 -4.06
C PHE A 50 0.38 -10.84 -4.78
N GLN A 51 0.41 -9.52 -4.64
CA GLN A 51 1.41 -8.70 -5.31
C GLN A 51 2.81 -8.90 -4.71
N LEU A 52 2.90 -9.13 -3.40
CA LEU A 52 4.13 -9.44 -2.69
C LEU A 52 4.72 -10.79 -3.15
N ILE A 53 3.89 -11.83 -3.24
CA ILE A 53 4.30 -13.15 -3.73
C ILE A 53 4.86 -13.05 -5.14
N ARG A 54 4.20 -12.29 -6.03
CA ARG A 54 4.71 -12.02 -7.38
C ARG A 54 6.03 -11.25 -7.35
N GLY A 55 6.15 -10.23 -6.50
CA GLY A 55 7.38 -9.45 -6.34
C GLY A 55 8.56 -10.33 -5.95
N PHE A 56 8.40 -11.17 -4.92
CA PHE A 56 9.42 -12.12 -4.47
C PHE A 56 9.74 -13.20 -5.51
N SER A 57 8.75 -13.65 -6.28
CA SER A 57 8.98 -14.60 -7.37
C SER A 57 9.81 -14.02 -8.51
N VAL A 58 9.78 -12.70 -8.73
CA VAL A 58 10.55 -12.03 -9.79
C VAL A 58 11.97 -11.70 -9.32
N SER A 59 12.11 -11.10 -8.12
CA SER A 59 13.41 -10.85 -7.48
C SER A 59 13.24 -10.54 -5.99
N TYR A 60 14.16 -11.03 -5.17
CA TYR A 60 14.23 -10.72 -3.74
C TYR A 60 14.31 -9.21 -3.47
N VAL A 61 15.07 -8.47 -4.29
CA VAL A 61 15.23 -7.01 -4.12
C VAL A 61 13.90 -6.29 -4.35
N LEU A 62 13.14 -6.67 -5.38
CA LEU A 62 11.82 -6.11 -5.65
C LEU A 62 10.82 -6.43 -4.55
N GLY A 63 10.79 -7.69 -4.08
CA GLY A 63 9.92 -8.11 -2.98
C GLY A 63 10.17 -7.30 -1.71
N ILE A 64 11.44 -7.08 -1.35
CA ILE A 64 11.83 -6.25 -0.20
C ILE A 64 11.40 -4.79 -0.42
N SER A 65 11.62 -4.22 -1.60
CA SER A 65 11.19 -2.85 -1.90
C SER A 65 9.67 -2.66 -1.77
N PHE A 66 8.87 -3.61 -2.27
CA PHE A 66 7.41 -3.57 -2.12
C PHE A 66 6.98 -3.68 -0.66
N LEU A 67 7.64 -4.55 0.10
CA LEU A 67 7.36 -4.71 1.53
C LEU A 67 7.63 -3.40 2.30
N ILE A 68 8.74 -2.72 2.01
CA ILE A 68 9.06 -1.41 2.61
C ILE A 68 7.99 -0.37 2.26
N ILE A 69 7.57 -0.30 0.99
CA ILE A 69 6.55 0.64 0.52
C ILE A 69 5.22 0.42 1.24
N ILE A 70 4.78 -0.83 1.37
CA ILE A 70 3.51 -1.17 2.02
C ILE A 70 3.54 -0.76 3.50
N ILE A 71 4.63 -1.03 4.22
CA ILE A 71 4.78 -0.62 5.63
C ILE A 71 4.76 0.90 5.75
N ALA A 72 5.55 1.61 4.94
CA ALA A 72 5.62 3.07 4.97
C ALA A 72 4.24 3.71 4.70
N MET A 73 3.52 3.20 3.70
CA MET A 73 2.18 3.65 3.40
C MET A 73 1.16 3.30 4.49
N GLY A 74 1.29 2.14 5.12
CA GLY A 74 0.58 1.76 6.34
C GLY A 74 0.66 2.84 7.42
N ILE A 75 1.88 3.26 7.73
CA ILE A 75 2.17 4.30 8.73
C ILE A 75 1.56 5.63 8.31
N VAL A 76 1.78 6.07 7.07
CA VAL A 76 1.23 7.34 6.54
C VAL A 76 -0.29 7.35 6.65
N SER A 77 -0.94 6.27 6.23
CA SER A 77 -2.41 6.14 6.30
C SER A 77 -2.92 6.24 7.74
N PHE A 78 -2.25 5.59 8.70
CA PHE A 78 -2.56 5.70 10.12
C PHE A 78 -2.45 7.16 10.62
N PHE A 79 -1.38 7.86 10.26
CA PHE A 79 -1.21 9.28 10.62
C PHE A 79 -2.29 10.17 10.02
N VAL A 80 -2.66 9.95 8.75
CA VAL A 80 -3.73 10.71 8.08
C VAL A 80 -5.07 10.50 8.79
N ILE A 81 -5.40 9.26 9.13
CA ILE A 81 -6.64 8.94 9.85
C ILE A 81 -6.63 9.57 11.25
N ARG A 82 -5.51 9.48 11.98
CA ARG A 82 -5.35 10.04 13.32
C ARG A 82 -5.53 11.55 13.31
N ARG A 83 -4.82 12.28 12.43
CA ARG A 83 -4.96 13.74 12.30
C ARG A 83 -6.39 14.18 11.94
N LYS A 84 -7.04 13.46 11.02
CA LYS A 84 -8.42 13.81 10.61
C LYS A 84 -9.47 13.52 11.68
N LYS A 85 -9.25 12.55 12.56
CA LYS A 85 -10.11 12.33 13.74
C LYS A 85 -9.93 13.43 14.77
N ASP A 86 -8.68 13.85 15.03
CA ASP A 86 -8.35 14.89 16.00
C ASP A 86 -8.93 16.25 15.60
N SER A 87 -8.84 16.61 14.32
CA SER A 87 -9.43 17.85 13.78
C SER A 87 -10.97 17.88 13.74
N ARG A 88 -11.67 16.78 14.04
CA ARG A 88 -13.14 16.69 14.01
C ARG A 88 -13.79 16.66 15.40
N ASN A 89 -13.00 16.62 16.47
CA ASN A 89 -13.44 16.78 17.86
C ASN A 89 -13.24 18.23 18.29
#